data_AF-A0A374UQP6-F1
#
_entry.id   AF-A0A374UQP6-F1
#
_cell.length_a   1.000
_cell.length_b   1.000
_cell.length_c   1.000
_cell.angle_alpha   90.00
_cell.angle_beta   90.00
_cell.angle_gamma   90.00
#
_symmetry.space_group_name_H-M   'P 1'
#
loop_
_entity.id
_entity.type
_entity.pdbx_description
1 polymer ?
#
loop_
_entity_poly.entity_id
_entity_poly.type
_entity_poly.pdbx_seq_one_letter_code
_entity_poly.pdbx_strand_id
1 'polypeptide(L)' 'MADCPCCKNCIEQTDKNAPLICKAFPDGIPKEYIWGPVDVKKLRECNNGYKYEEDLP' A
#
# COMPACT_ATOMS: atom_id res chain seq x y z
N MET A 1 2.55 4.34 12.14
CA MET A 1 1.38 4.32 11.24
C MET A 1 1.77 3.47 10.05
N ALA A 2 0.89 2.62 9.53
CA ALA A 2 1.19 1.92 8.27
C ALA A 2 1.34 2.96 7.15
N ASP A 3 2.34 2.82 6.28
CA ASP A 3 2.59 3.77 5.20
C ASP A 3 1.62 3.60 4.04
N CYS A 4 1.18 2.36 3.75
CA CYS A 4 0.31 2.04 2.62
C CYS A 4 -1.00 2.87 2.55
N PRO A 5 -1.73 3.11 3.65
CA PRO A 5 -2.92 3.99 3.64
C PRO A 5 -2.64 5.45 3.25
N CYS A 6 -1.40 5.93 3.39
CA CYS A 6 -0.99 7.29 3.02
C CYS A 6 -0.40 7.37 1.59
N CYS A 7 -0.43 6.27 0.85
CA CYS A 7 0.10 6.20 -0.50
C CYS A 7 -0.95 6.66 -1.53
N LYS A 8 -0.54 7.46 -2.53
CA LYS A 8 -1.38 7.89 -3.67
C LYS A 8 -2.00 6.74 -4.47
N ASN A 9 -1.37 5.57 -4.39
CA ASN A 9 -1.78 4.38 -5.11
C ASN A 9 -2.73 3.49 -4.29
N CYS A 10 -2.97 3.82 -3.02
CA CYS A 10 -3.96 3.15 -2.17
C CYS A 10 -5.37 3.40 -2.69
N ILE A 11 -6.22 2.39 -2.62
CA ILE A 11 -7.62 2.50 -3.03
C ILE A 11 -8.46 2.42 -1.77
N GLU A 12 -9.23 3.48 -1.49
CA GLU A 12 -10.15 3.49 -0.36
C GLU A 12 -11.24 2.44 -0.55
N GLN A 13 -11.43 1.62 0.48
CA GLN A 13 -12.48 0.62 0.54
C GLN A 13 -13.58 1.14 1.47
N THR A 14 -14.83 1.03 1.04
CA THR A 14 -16.01 1.43 1.85
C THR A 14 -16.36 0.36 2.89
N ASP A 15 -15.98 -0.89 2.65
CA ASP A 15 -16.17 -2.00 3.58
C ASP A 15 -14.96 -2.13 4.52
N LYS A 16 -15.23 -2.11 5.84
CA LYS A 16 -14.19 -2.15 6.88
C LYS A 16 -13.59 -3.55 7.08
N ASN A 17 -14.22 -4.59 6.56
CA ASN A 17 -13.72 -5.97 6.65
C ASN A 17 -12.93 -6.37 5.39
N ALA A 18 -13.01 -5.58 4.32
CA ALA A 18 -12.29 -5.81 3.10
C ALA A 18 -10.78 -5.58 3.30
N PRO A 19 -9.92 -6.37 2.62
CA PRO A 19 -8.48 -6.16 2.68
C PRO A 19 -8.12 -4.78 2.10
N LEU A 20 -7.05 -4.18 2.63
CA LEU A 20 -6.45 -2.99 2.04
C LEU A 20 -5.88 -3.35 0.67
N ILE A 21 -6.24 -2.59 -0.36
CA ILE A 21 -5.80 -2.82 -1.75
C ILE A 21 -5.16 -1.55 -2.31
N CYS A 22 -4.31 -1.72 -3.32
CA CYS A 22 -3.71 -0.62 -4.07
C CYS A 22 -3.44 -1.07 -5.51
N LYS A 23 -3.03 -0.14 -6.39
CA LYS A 23 -2.70 -0.48 -7.80
C LYS A 23 -1.60 -1.54 -7.93
N ALA A 24 -0.68 -1.61 -6.97
CA ALA A 24 0.38 -2.63 -6.93
C ALA A 24 -0.16 -4.02 -6.52
N PHE A 25 -1.15 -4.05 -5.62
CA PHE A 25 -1.73 -5.27 -5.04
C PHE A 25 -3.27 -5.24 -5.16
N PRO A 26 -3.82 -5.52 -6.36
CA PRO A 26 -5.26 -5.47 -6.59
C PRO A 26 -6.02 -6.52 -5.76
N ASP A 27 -5.39 -7.66 -5.46
CA ASP A 27 -5.98 -8.74 -4.66
C ASP A 27 -5.77 -8.59 -3.14
N GLY A 28 -5.05 -7.56 -2.70
CA GLY A 28 -4.78 -7.29 -1.29
C GLY A 28 -3.30 -7.07 -1.00
N ILE A 29 -3.00 -6.02 -0.23
CA ILE A 29 -1.64 -5.71 0.19
C ILE A 29 -1.18 -6.76 1.22
N PRO A 30 -0.04 -7.43 1.03
CA PRO A 30 0.44 -8.41 2.00
C PRO A 30 0.69 -7.77 3.37
N LYS A 31 0.37 -8.51 4.44
CA LYS A 31 0.51 -8.01 5.82
C LYS A 31 1.91 -7.51 6.16
N GLU A 32 2.95 -8.04 5.51
CA GLU A 32 4.34 -7.64 5.73
C GLU A 32 4.65 -6.21 5.23
N TYR A 33 3.90 -5.72 4.22
CA TYR A 33 3.99 -4.35 3.68
C TYR A 33 3.23 -3.34 4.55
N ILE A 34 2.20 -3.80 5.28
CA ILE A 34 1.35 -2.94 6.11
C ILE A 34 1.85 -2.89 7.56
N TRP A 35 2.16 -4.07 8.12
CA TRP A 35 2.43 -4.29 9.54
C TRP A 35 3.76 -5.01 9.80
N GLY A 36 4.51 -5.32 8.75
CA GLY A 36 5.77 -6.06 8.85
C GLY A 36 7.00 -5.17 8.70
N PRO A 37 8.16 -5.80 8.48
CA PRO A 37 9.45 -5.11 8.43
C PRO A 37 9.72 -4.44 7.07
N VAL A 38 8.81 -4.55 6.10
CA VAL A 38 9.01 -4.02 4.75
C VAL A 38 8.84 -2.50 4.78
N ASP A 39 9.95 -1.79 4.63
CA ASP A 39 9.97 -0.34 4.49
C ASP A 39 9.64 0.06 3.05
N VAL A 40 8.34 0.22 2.77
CA VAL A 40 7.81 0.50 1.42
C VAL A 40 8.38 1.78 0.79
N LYS A 41 8.85 2.73 1.61
CA LYS A 41 9.51 3.97 1.16
C LYS A 41 10.91 3.73 0.59
N LYS A 42 11.56 2.64 0.99
CA LYS A 42 12.91 2.25 0.51
C LYS A 42 12.88 1.24 -0.62
N LEU A 43 11.73 0.65 -0.92
CA LEU A 43 11.60 -0.26 -2.03
C LEU A 43 11.78 0.49 -3.35
N ARG A 44 12.53 -0.13 -4.28
CA ARG A 44 12.59 0.34 -5.66
C ARG A 44 11.21 0.29 -6.33
N GLU A 45 10.43 -0.74 -5.99
CA GLU A 45 9.09 -1.00 -6.48
C GLU A 45 8.36 -1.89 -5.46
N CYS A 46 7.06 -1.66 -5.27
CA CYS A 46 6.19 -2.53 -4.47
C CYS A 46 5.79 -3.76 -5.26
N ASN A 47 5.13 -3.55 -6.41
CA ASN A 47 4.74 -4.59 -7.37
C ASN A 47 4.16 -3.95 -8.65
N ASN A 48 4.08 -4.70 -9.76
CA ASN A 48 3.44 -4.28 -11.01
C ASN A 48 3.91 -2.92 -11.57
N GLY A 49 5.18 -2.55 -11.36
CA GLY A 49 5.71 -1.25 -11.79
C GLY A 49 5.38 -0.07 -10.87
N TYR A 50 4.62 -0.29 -9.79
CA TYR A 50 4.23 0.76 -8.86
C TYR A 50 5.18 0.81 -7.66
N LYS A 51 5.53 2.03 -7.26
CA LYS A 51 6.31 2.31 -6.05
C LYS A 51 5.49 3.10 -5.05
N TYR A 52 6.02 3.22 -3.83
CA TYR A 52 5.43 4.08 -2.83
C TYR A 52 5.53 5.55 -3.26
N GLU A 53 4.42 6.26 -3.18
CA GLU A 53 4.32 7.69 -3.45
C GLU A 53 3.47 8.33 -2.36
N GLU A 54 4.08 9.22 -1.59
CA GLU A 54 3.41 9.95 -0.51
C GLU A 54 2.28 10.82 -1.08
N ASP A 55 1.08 10.69 -0.53
CA ASP A 55 -0.02 11.61 -0.78
C ASP A 55 0.26 12.91 -0.01
N LEU A 56 1.11 13.76 -0.60
CA LEU A 56 1.30 15.13 -0.11
C LEU A 56 0.02 15.94 -0.41
N PRO A 57 -0.46 16.73 0.57
CA PRO A 57 -1.63 17.60 0.39
C PRO A 57 -1.42 18.69 -0.66
#